data_AF-A0A4Q7R6D3-F1
#
_entry.id   AF-A0A4Q7R6D3-F1
#
_cell.length_a   1.000
_cell.length_b   1.000
_cell.length_c   1.000
_cell.angle_alpha   90.00
_cell.angle_beta   90.00
_cell.angle_gamma   90.00
#
_symmetry.space_group_name_H-M   'P 1'
#
loop_
_entity.id
_entity.type
_entity.pdbx_description
1 polymer ?
#
loop_
_entity_poly.entity_id
_entity_poly.type
_entity_poly.pdbx_seq_one_letter_code
_entity_poly.pdbx_strand_id
1 'polypeptide(L)'
;MTTDEAQAAVRRSPLVIVPVGAQEQHGGGMAMSTDTVRAVGVAERVAERLAGRAVIAPAVPYGVSPHHMAFAGTMTLSPATFMQVLRDLVSSLHDHGWRQFLVITGHGGNNAALSVLAQEYVRSELTFAWTPVTSVVSDLITGVSEVHGHAGEAETAQMLYLAPDLVQADRLEPGATTLDDLNTTARLSRQSRGPRLSVGFDAYHKRGVLGDPRRATAEDGRLLVETAADRIAAFADDLLSA
;
A
#
# COMPACT_ATOMS: atom_id res chain seq x y z
N MET A 1 22.97 3.84 2.19
CA MET A 1 23.96 4.22 1.17
C MET A 1 24.57 5.57 1.51
N THR A 2 25.83 5.80 1.20
CA THR A 2 26.48 7.12 1.20
C THR A 2 26.18 7.86 -0.12
N THR A 3 26.54 9.15 -0.22
CA THR A 3 26.35 9.92 -1.46
C THR A 3 27.16 9.36 -2.64
N ASP A 4 28.35 8.81 -2.38
CA ASP A 4 29.20 8.21 -3.42
C ASP A 4 28.58 6.91 -3.93
N GLU A 5 28.01 6.10 -3.03
CA GLU A 5 27.28 4.89 -3.40
C GLU A 5 26.03 5.21 -4.21
N ALA A 6 25.29 6.27 -3.83
CA ALA A 6 24.11 6.75 -4.56
C ALA A 6 24.48 7.21 -5.97
N GLN A 7 25.54 8.02 -6.11
CA GLN A 7 26.03 8.48 -7.41
C GLN A 7 26.39 7.30 -8.33
N ALA A 8 27.02 6.25 -7.76
CA ALA A 8 27.36 5.06 -8.51
C ALA A 8 26.13 4.17 -8.83
N ALA A 9 25.10 4.19 -7.96
CA ALA A 9 23.87 3.44 -8.14
C ALA A 9 23.01 3.95 -9.31
N VAL A 10 23.03 5.25 -9.63
CA VAL A 10 22.32 5.82 -10.79
C VAL A 10 22.53 5.00 -12.07
N ARG A 11 23.74 4.47 -12.28
CA ARG A 11 24.07 3.66 -13.47
C ARG A 11 23.81 2.17 -13.32
N ARG A 12 23.95 1.63 -12.10
CA ARG A 12 23.84 0.18 -11.84
C ARG A 12 22.43 -0.26 -11.47
N SER A 13 21.66 0.66 -10.91
CA SER A 13 20.36 0.46 -10.29
C SER A 13 19.38 1.50 -10.86
N PRO A 14 19.01 1.35 -12.15
CA PRO A 14 18.21 2.35 -12.87
C PRO A 14 16.79 2.53 -12.33
N LEU A 15 16.25 1.56 -11.58
CA LEU A 15 14.93 1.64 -10.95
C LEU A 15 15.02 2.18 -9.52
N VAL A 16 14.20 3.18 -9.20
CA VAL A 16 13.91 3.58 -7.82
C VAL A 16 12.56 3.00 -7.41
N ILE A 17 12.55 2.20 -6.34
CA ILE A 17 11.32 1.78 -5.67
C ILE A 17 11.02 2.80 -4.56
N VAL A 18 9.81 3.36 -4.56
CA VAL A 18 9.36 4.32 -3.53
C VAL A 18 8.23 3.66 -2.72
N PRO A 19 8.51 3.19 -1.50
CA PRO A 19 7.47 2.66 -0.62
C PRO A 19 6.60 3.80 -0.09
N VAL A 20 5.28 3.66 -0.22
CA VAL A 20 4.32 4.67 0.23
C VAL A 20 3.24 4.01 1.07
N GLY A 21 3.07 4.48 2.30
CA GLY A 21 2.04 4.00 3.21
C GLY A 21 0.99 5.05 3.53
N ALA A 22 0.49 4.97 4.76
CA ALA A 22 -0.33 5.94 5.44
C ALA A 22 -0.18 5.76 6.96
N GLN A 23 -0.63 6.78 7.70
CA GLN A 23 -0.73 6.75 9.16
C GLN A 23 -2.22 6.77 9.51
N GLU A 24 -2.80 5.59 9.68
CA GLU A 24 -4.23 5.42 9.87
C GLU A 24 -4.57 4.29 10.83
N GLN A 25 -5.76 4.36 11.43
CA GLN A 25 -6.25 3.32 12.33
C GLN A 25 -6.26 1.96 11.61
N HIS A 26 -5.96 0.88 12.32
CA HIS A 26 -6.07 -0.49 11.81
C HIS A 26 -6.74 -1.39 12.88
N GLY A 27 -7.85 -0.91 13.44
CA GLY A 27 -8.50 -1.53 14.59
C GLY A 27 -7.67 -1.47 15.87
N GLY A 28 -8.00 -2.34 16.83
CA GLY A 28 -7.40 -2.34 18.17
C GLY A 28 -6.09 -3.15 18.31
N GLY A 29 -5.81 -4.03 17.34
CA GLY A 29 -4.73 -5.02 17.44
C GLY A 29 -3.61 -4.88 16.42
N MET A 30 -3.63 -3.90 15.52
CA MET A 30 -2.53 -3.63 14.59
C MET A 30 -2.03 -2.20 14.69
N ALA A 31 -0.73 -2.02 14.46
CA ALA A 31 -0.09 -0.70 14.45
C ALA A 31 -0.64 0.20 13.34
N MET A 32 -0.69 1.52 13.60
CA MET A 32 -1.18 2.51 12.63
C MET A 32 -0.25 2.73 11.43
N SER A 33 0.97 2.16 11.50
CA SER A 33 1.96 2.16 10.42
C SER A 33 1.83 0.96 9.48
N THR A 34 0.75 0.18 9.59
CA THR A 34 0.54 -1.07 8.84
C THR A 34 0.80 -0.90 7.35
N ASP A 35 0.27 0.16 6.73
CA ASP A 35 0.45 0.41 5.31
C ASP A 35 1.91 0.68 4.93
N THR A 36 2.64 1.44 5.74
CA THR A 36 4.06 1.71 5.51
C THR A 36 4.89 0.45 5.68
N VAL A 37 4.64 -0.32 6.74
CA VAL A 37 5.33 -1.60 7.00
C VAL A 37 5.14 -2.56 5.83
N ARG A 38 3.91 -2.68 5.32
CA ARG A 38 3.58 -3.54 4.19
C ARG A 38 4.23 -3.08 2.90
N ALA A 39 4.20 -1.77 2.60
CA ALA A 39 4.85 -1.21 1.43
C ALA A 39 6.37 -1.45 1.44
N VAL A 40 7.02 -1.22 2.58
CA VAL A 40 8.47 -1.45 2.75
C VAL A 40 8.82 -2.94 2.63
N GLY A 41 8.10 -3.82 3.34
CA GLY A 41 8.39 -5.25 3.34
C GLY A 41 8.26 -5.91 1.95
N VAL A 42 7.33 -5.42 1.13
CA VAL A 42 7.21 -5.84 -0.29
C VAL A 42 8.31 -5.21 -1.14
N ALA A 43 8.62 -3.92 -0.96
CA ALA A 43 9.67 -3.23 -1.70
C ALA A 43 11.06 -3.88 -1.51
N GLU A 44 11.40 -4.28 -0.28
CA GLU A 44 12.64 -5.00 0.04
C GLU A 44 12.74 -6.30 -0.74
N ARG A 45 11.68 -7.12 -0.71
CA ARG A 45 11.60 -8.40 -1.42
C ARG A 45 11.61 -8.27 -2.94
N VAL A 46 11.04 -7.19 -3.48
CA VAL A 46 11.14 -6.87 -4.91
C VAL A 46 12.59 -6.50 -5.26
N ALA A 47 13.24 -5.65 -4.46
CA ALA A 47 14.62 -5.25 -4.71
C ALA A 47 15.60 -6.45 -4.65
N GLU A 48 15.37 -7.40 -3.74
CA GLU A 48 16.11 -8.66 -3.67
C GLU A 48 16.03 -9.45 -4.98
N ARG A 49 14.83 -9.59 -5.56
CA ARG A 49 14.60 -10.28 -6.84
C ARG A 49 15.24 -9.58 -8.03
N LEU A 50 15.35 -8.25 -7.97
CA LEU A 50 15.97 -7.45 -9.03
C LEU A 50 17.51 -7.46 -8.98
N ALA A 51 18.11 -8.11 -7.98
CA ALA A 51 19.54 -8.39 -7.90
C ALA A 51 20.43 -7.14 -8.11
N GLY A 52 20.10 -6.04 -7.41
CA GLY A 52 20.87 -4.79 -7.44
C GLY A 52 20.50 -3.83 -8.58
N ARG A 53 19.53 -4.16 -9.43
CA ARG A 53 19.00 -3.25 -10.47
C ARG A 53 18.00 -2.21 -9.94
N ALA A 54 17.66 -2.27 -8.65
CA ALA A 54 16.81 -1.31 -7.98
C ALA A 54 17.44 -0.77 -6.69
N VAL A 55 17.14 0.49 -6.37
CA VAL A 55 17.34 1.09 -5.05
C VAL A 55 16.00 1.41 -4.42
N ILE A 56 15.93 1.37 -3.09
CA ILE A 56 14.72 1.72 -2.34
C ILE A 56 14.92 3.12 -1.73
N ALA A 57 14.03 4.04 -2.07
CA ALA A 57 13.97 5.36 -1.45
C ALA A 57 13.42 5.28 -0.02
N PRO A 58 13.70 6.27 0.86
CA PRO A 58 13.02 6.35 2.15
C PRO A 58 11.50 6.30 1.98
N ALA A 59 10.84 5.53 2.84
CA ALA A 59 9.39 5.38 2.78
C ALA A 59 8.67 6.71 3.06
N VAL A 60 7.55 6.95 2.37
CA VAL A 60 6.63 8.05 2.67
C VAL A 60 5.55 7.52 3.63
N PRO A 61 5.56 7.91 4.92
CA PRO A 61 4.70 7.28 5.93
C PRO A 61 3.29 7.89 6.01
N TYR A 62 2.99 8.92 5.21
CA TYR A 62 1.70 9.61 5.20
C TYR A 62 1.05 9.51 3.83
N GLY A 63 -0.25 9.26 3.82
CA GLY A 63 -1.06 9.06 2.62
C GLY A 63 -2.35 9.89 2.63
N VAL A 64 -3.31 9.45 1.82
CA VAL A 64 -4.64 10.06 1.68
C VAL A 64 -5.69 9.21 2.39
N SER A 65 -5.93 9.52 3.65
CA SER A 65 -6.79 8.76 4.59
C SER A 65 -7.92 9.61 5.23
N PRO A 66 -8.60 10.54 4.52
CA PRO A 66 -9.67 11.35 5.14
C PRO A 66 -10.83 10.49 5.66
N HIS A 67 -11.02 9.31 5.08
CA HIS A 67 -12.02 8.32 5.47
C HIS A 67 -11.69 7.62 6.82
N HIS A 68 -10.49 7.82 7.39
CA HIS A 68 -10.12 7.30 8.71
C HIS A 68 -10.10 8.38 9.82
N MET A 69 -10.52 9.61 9.53
CA MET A 69 -10.41 10.75 10.46
C MET A 69 -11.34 10.69 11.68
N ALA A 70 -12.31 9.77 11.69
CA ALA A 70 -13.13 9.50 12.89
C ALA A 70 -12.35 8.77 14.01
N PHE A 71 -11.13 8.29 13.72
CA PHE A 71 -10.32 7.50 14.63
C PHE A 71 -9.06 8.26 15.04
N ALA A 72 -8.79 8.29 16.35
CA ALA A 72 -7.67 9.03 16.92
C ALA A 72 -6.32 8.51 16.41
N GLY A 73 -5.39 9.44 16.18
CA GLY A 73 -4.03 9.15 15.71
C GLY A 73 -3.87 9.12 14.18
N THR A 74 -4.98 9.08 13.42
CA THR A 74 -4.93 9.16 11.96
C THR A 74 -4.35 10.52 11.54
N MET A 75 -3.35 10.49 10.66
CA MET A 75 -2.74 11.67 10.07
C MET A 75 -2.79 11.53 8.55
N THR A 76 -3.47 12.46 7.89
CA THR A 76 -3.68 12.41 6.44
C THR A 76 -3.22 13.67 5.76
N LEU A 77 -2.63 13.51 4.58
CA LEU A 77 -2.41 14.59 3.64
C LEU A 77 -3.67 14.82 2.80
N SER A 78 -3.83 16.04 2.28
CA SER A 78 -4.74 16.26 1.17
C SER A 78 -4.22 15.54 -0.08
N PRO A 79 -5.07 15.14 -1.05
CA PRO A 79 -4.61 14.54 -2.30
C PRO A 79 -3.58 15.42 -3.03
N ALA A 80 -3.81 16.75 -3.06
CA ALA A 80 -2.90 17.69 -3.70
C ALA A 80 -1.52 17.75 -3.00
N THR A 81 -1.50 17.76 -1.67
CA THR A 81 -0.26 17.74 -0.88
C THR A 81 0.49 16.43 -1.07
N PHE A 82 -0.21 15.29 -1.03
CA PHE A 82 0.39 13.98 -1.28
C PHE A 82 1.04 13.90 -2.66
N MET A 83 0.34 14.37 -3.71
CA MET A 83 0.91 14.42 -5.05
C MET A 83 2.12 15.35 -5.11
N GLN A 84 2.06 16.53 -4.48
CA GLN A 84 3.20 17.46 -4.46
C GLN A 84 4.43 16.87 -3.78
N VAL A 85 4.27 16.18 -2.65
CA VAL A 85 5.37 15.48 -1.97
C VAL A 85 6.01 14.47 -2.91
N LEU A 86 5.21 13.63 -3.58
CA LEU A 86 5.77 12.63 -4.51
C LEU A 86 6.44 13.29 -5.72
N ARG A 87 5.90 14.38 -6.27
CA ARG A 87 6.56 15.14 -7.34
C ARG A 87 7.92 15.63 -6.89
N ASP A 88 8.00 16.29 -5.74
CA ASP A 88 9.26 16.87 -5.24
C ASP A 88 10.32 15.77 -5.03
N LEU A 89 9.93 14.62 -4.48
CA LEU A 89 10.83 13.48 -4.25
C LEU A 89 11.29 12.83 -5.57
N VAL A 90 10.36 12.56 -6.50
CA VAL A 90 10.67 11.95 -7.80
C VAL A 90 11.52 12.89 -8.66
N SER A 91 11.17 14.18 -8.72
CA SER A 91 11.95 15.18 -9.45
C SER A 91 13.35 15.34 -8.88
N SER A 92 13.50 15.34 -7.54
CA SER A 92 14.83 15.40 -6.91
C SER A 92 15.73 14.23 -7.32
N LEU A 93 15.19 13.01 -7.37
CA LEU A 93 15.94 11.83 -7.82
C LEU A 93 16.16 11.82 -9.34
N HIS A 94 15.20 12.35 -10.10
CA HIS A 94 15.33 12.53 -11.53
C HIS A 94 16.50 13.47 -11.88
N ASP A 95 16.64 14.57 -11.15
CA ASP A 95 17.74 15.54 -11.33
C ASP A 95 19.12 14.91 -11.05
N HIS A 96 19.18 13.90 -10.19
CA HIS A 96 20.40 13.11 -9.94
C HIS A 96 20.68 12.02 -10.98
N GLY A 97 19.76 11.78 -11.92
CA GLY A 97 19.98 10.89 -13.08
C GLY A 97 19.10 9.63 -13.14
N TRP A 98 18.27 9.36 -12.12
CA TRP A 98 17.30 8.26 -12.23
C TRP A 98 16.18 8.60 -13.22
N ARG A 99 15.66 7.58 -13.91
CA ARG A 99 14.62 7.76 -14.93
C ARG A 99 13.43 6.85 -14.73
N GLN A 100 13.56 5.74 -14.01
CA GLN A 100 12.49 4.79 -13.78
C GLN A 100 12.11 4.76 -12.31
N PHE A 101 10.81 4.91 -12.03
CA PHE A 101 10.26 4.97 -10.68
C PHE A 101 9.10 3.99 -10.55
N LEU A 102 9.12 3.19 -9.48
CA LEU A 102 8.03 2.28 -9.12
C LEU A 102 7.55 2.60 -7.70
N VAL A 103 6.35 3.16 -7.59
CA VAL A 103 5.70 3.39 -6.29
C VAL A 103 4.97 2.13 -5.85
N ILE A 104 5.34 1.58 -4.69
CA ILE A 104 4.63 0.46 -4.07
C ILE A 104 3.80 1.03 -2.92
N THR A 105 2.47 0.99 -3.05
CA THR A 105 1.56 1.54 -2.03
C THR A 105 0.94 0.45 -1.17
N GLY A 106 1.07 0.59 0.15
CA GLY A 106 0.36 -0.26 1.12
C GLY A 106 -1.09 0.17 1.35
N HIS A 107 -1.40 1.44 1.04
CA HIS A 107 -2.70 2.07 1.31
C HIS A 107 -3.54 2.23 0.05
N GLY A 108 -4.79 1.79 0.08
CA GLY A 108 -5.74 1.94 -1.03
C GLY A 108 -6.18 3.38 -1.29
N GLY A 109 -6.20 4.24 -0.26
CA GLY A 109 -6.59 5.66 -0.39
C GLY A 109 -5.66 6.48 -1.29
N ASN A 110 -4.41 6.03 -1.46
CA ASN A 110 -3.42 6.67 -2.33
C ASN A 110 -3.70 6.44 -3.83
N ASN A 111 -4.44 5.39 -4.18
CA ASN A 111 -4.56 4.90 -5.57
C ASN A 111 -5.07 5.96 -6.55
N ALA A 112 -6.04 6.79 -6.15
CA ALA A 112 -6.59 7.83 -7.01
C ALA A 112 -5.53 8.90 -7.34
N ALA A 113 -4.77 9.34 -6.33
CA ALA A 113 -3.71 10.33 -6.51
C ALA A 113 -2.53 9.76 -7.31
N LEU A 114 -2.15 8.50 -7.07
CA LEU A 114 -1.11 7.81 -7.86
C LEU A 114 -1.55 7.63 -9.32
N SER A 115 -2.82 7.36 -9.57
CA SER A 115 -3.38 7.29 -10.93
C SER A 115 -3.27 8.63 -11.66
N VAL A 116 -3.50 9.75 -10.97
CA VAL A 116 -3.33 11.10 -11.53
C VAL A 116 -1.85 11.37 -11.84
N LEU A 117 -0.95 11.10 -10.90
CA LEU A 117 0.49 11.26 -11.12
C LEU A 117 0.98 10.43 -12.31
N ALA A 118 0.54 9.16 -12.42
CA ALA A 118 0.90 8.32 -13.55
C ALA A 118 0.49 8.95 -14.89
N GLN A 119 -0.68 9.61 -14.96
CA GLN A 119 -1.12 10.34 -16.15
C GLN A 119 -0.28 11.60 -16.44
N GLU A 120 0.16 12.32 -15.40
CA GLU A 120 1.03 13.50 -15.54
C GLU A 120 2.36 13.14 -16.24
N TYR A 121 2.90 11.95 -15.98
CA TYR A 121 4.22 11.53 -16.49
C TYR A 121 4.21 10.78 -17.83
N VAL A 122 3.05 10.51 -18.45
CA VAL A 122 2.93 9.74 -19.72
C VAL A 122 3.76 10.32 -20.87
N ARG A 123 3.99 11.63 -20.89
CA ARG A 123 4.79 12.32 -21.94
C ARG A 123 6.04 12.98 -21.37
N SER A 124 6.51 12.51 -20.21
CA SER A 124 7.71 13.02 -19.56
C SER A 124 8.94 12.19 -19.94
N GLU A 125 10.14 12.68 -19.60
CA GLU A 125 11.40 11.95 -19.77
C GLU A 125 11.63 10.88 -18.69
N LEU A 126 10.74 10.78 -17.70
CA LEU A 126 10.77 9.75 -16.66
C LEU A 126 9.60 8.78 -16.81
N THR A 127 9.82 7.55 -16.38
CA THR A 127 8.80 6.51 -16.31
C THR A 127 8.30 6.41 -14.87
N PHE A 128 7.00 6.64 -14.69
CA PHE A 128 6.33 6.53 -13.40
C PHE A 128 5.36 5.34 -13.40
N ALA A 129 5.72 4.28 -12.70
CA ALA A 129 4.88 3.13 -12.44
C ALA A 129 4.42 3.11 -10.98
N TRP A 130 3.29 2.47 -10.70
CA TRP A 130 2.84 2.25 -9.33
C TRP A 130 2.00 0.98 -9.22
N THR A 131 1.94 0.42 -8.01
CA THR A 131 1.17 -0.80 -7.73
C THR A 131 0.73 -0.86 -6.26
N PRO A 132 -0.51 -1.29 -5.97
CA PRO A 132 -0.92 -1.61 -4.60
C PRO A 132 -0.45 -3.00 -4.16
N VAL A 133 -0.01 -3.10 -2.90
CA VAL A 133 0.42 -4.37 -2.29
C VAL A 133 -0.67 -5.44 -2.33
N THR A 134 -1.91 -5.12 -1.93
CA THR A 134 -2.97 -6.14 -1.85
C THR A 134 -3.56 -6.51 -3.20
N SER A 135 -3.76 -5.53 -4.10
CA SER A 135 -4.55 -5.78 -5.31
C SER A 135 -3.83 -6.67 -6.32
N VAL A 136 -2.49 -6.62 -6.34
CA VAL A 136 -1.66 -7.46 -7.24
C VAL A 136 -1.74 -8.94 -6.91
N VAL A 137 -2.29 -9.31 -5.75
CA VAL A 137 -2.53 -10.70 -5.30
C VAL A 137 -3.98 -10.95 -4.90
N SER A 138 -4.92 -10.14 -5.40
CA SER A 138 -6.34 -10.23 -5.04
C SER A 138 -7.00 -11.58 -5.38
N ASP A 139 -6.49 -12.29 -6.38
CA ASP A 139 -6.89 -13.65 -6.78
C ASP A 139 -6.53 -14.73 -5.74
N LEU A 140 -5.58 -14.46 -4.85
CA LEU A 140 -5.17 -15.39 -3.78
C LEU A 140 -5.95 -15.18 -2.48
N ILE A 141 -6.65 -14.05 -2.35
CA ILE A 141 -7.40 -13.69 -1.15
C ILE A 141 -8.72 -14.46 -1.16
N THR A 142 -8.71 -15.65 -0.58
CA THR A 142 -9.85 -16.57 -0.52
C THR A 142 -10.18 -16.91 0.92
N GLY A 143 -11.40 -17.42 1.17
CA GLY A 143 -11.81 -17.82 2.52
C GLY A 143 -11.96 -16.67 3.53
N VAL A 144 -12.05 -15.42 3.05
CA VAL A 144 -12.29 -14.22 3.86
C VAL A 144 -13.79 -13.98 4.09
N SER A 145 -14.11 -13.06 4.99
CA SER A 145 -15.48 -12.59 5.25
C SER A 145 -16.11 -11.97 3.98
N GLU A 146 -17.45 -11.95 3.89
CA GLU A 146 -18.17 -11.33 2.75
C GLU A 146 -17.84 -9.83 2.64
N VAL A 147 -17.87 -9.14 3.78
CA VAL A 147 -17.28 -7.81 3.92
C VAL A 147 -15.88 -7.98 4.46
N HIS A 148 -14.91 -7.67 3.61
CA HIS A 148 -13.49 -7.73 3.92
C HIS A 148 -12.77 -6.50 3.34
N GLY A 149 -11.56 -6.26 3.83
CA GLY A 149 -10.68 -5.20 3.36
C GLY A 149 -9.79 -4.68 4.47
N HIS A 150 -9.95 -3.40 4.79
CA HIS A 150 -9.13 -2.66 5.74
C HIS A 150 -9.12 -3.29 7.14
N ALA A 151 -7.92 -3.45 7.70
CA ALA A 151 -7.62 -4.15 8.95
C ALA A 151 -8.23 -5.56 9.04
N GLY A 152 -8.60 -6.15 7.90
CA GLY A 152 -9.20 -7.46 7.79
C GLY A 152 -8.17 -8.57 7.68
N GLU A 153 -8.63 -9.73 7.21
CA GLU A 153 -7.84 -10.96 7.13
C GLU A 153 -6.54 -10.78 6.33
N ALA A 154 -6.61 -10.16 5.15
CA ALA A 154 -5.45 -10.05 4.26
C ALA A 154 -4.34 -9.14 4.82
N GLU A 155 -4.69 -7.98 5.37
CA GLU A 155 -3.70 -7.04 5.92
C GLU A 155 -3.10 -7.58 7.21
N THR A 156 -3.94 -8.21 8.05
CA THR A 156 -3.48 -8.86 9.28
C THR A 156 -2.54 -10.02 8.97
N ALA A 157 -2.86 -10.85 7.97
CA ALA A 157 -1.99 -11.94 7.55
C ALA A 157 -0.61 -11.41 7.12
N GLN A 158 -0.58 -10.38 6.28
CA GLN A 158 0.65 -9.74 5.84
C GLN A 158 1.44 -9.15 7.01
N MET A 159 0.78 -8.52 7.99
CA MET A 159 1.44 -7.98 9.20
C MET A 159 1.98 -9.09 10.10
N LEU A 160 1.26 -10.19 10.29
CA LEU A 160 1.73 -11.36 11.05
C LEU A 160 3.01 -11.95 10.45
N TYR A 161 3.17 -11.88 9.12
CA TYR A 161 4.38 -12.32 8.43
C TYR A 161 5.51 -11.28 8.48
N LEU A 162 5.21 -10.01 8.19
CA LEU A 162 6.22 -8.96 8.03
C LEU A 162 6.71 -8.38 9.35
N ALA A 163 5.80 -8.20 10.31
CA ALA A 163 6.08 -7.52 11.57
C ALA A 163 5.16 -8.03 12.69
N PRO A 164 5.29 -9.30 13.11
CA PRO A 164 4.43 -9.89 14.14
C PRO A 164 4.43 -9.11 15.47
N ASP A 165 5.55 -8.46 15.82
CA ASP A 165 5.66 -7.64 17.03
C ASP A 165 4.77 -6.38 17.01
N LEU A 166 4.27 -5.98 15.83
CA LEU A 166 3.32 -4.88 15.63
C LEU A 166 1.86 -5.36 15.61
N VAL A 167 1.62 -6.65 15.90
CA VAL A 167 0.29 -7.26 15.97
C VAL A 167 0.03 -7.74 17.40
N GLN A 168 -0.90 -7.07 18.08
CA GLN A 168 -1.41 -7.46 19.40
C GLN A 168 -2.59 -8.43 19.21
N ALA A 169 -2.27 -9.72 19.08
CA ALA A 169 -3.22 -10.77 18.73
C ALA A 169 -4.44 -10.84 19.68
N ASP A 170 -4.24 -10.57 20.97
CA ASP A 170 -5.27 -10.52 22.01
C ASP A 170 -6.25 -9.34 21.86
N ARG A 171 -5.89 -8.35 21.04
CA ARG A 171 -6.71 -7.16 20.75
C ARG A 171 -7.31 -7.16 19.34
N LEU A 172 -7.10 -8.23 18.57
CA LEU A 172 -7.76 -8.42 17.29
C LEU A 172 -9.23 -8.74 17.51
N GLU A 173 -10.11 -7.90 16.96
CA GLU A 173 -11.55 -8.04 17.06
C GLU A 173 -12.19 -7.91 15.67
N PRO A 174 -13.28 -8.64 15.40
CA PRO A 174 -13.96 -8.56 14.13
C PRO A 174 -14.61 -7.19 13.91
N GLY A 175 -14.68 -6.81 12.64
CA GLY A 175 -15.41 -5.65 12.16
C GLY A 175 -16.77 -6.04 11.56
N ALA A 176 -17.16 -5.33 10.50
CA ALA A 176 -18.26 -5.77 9.65
C ALA A 176 -17.79 -6.97 8.81
N THR A 177 -18.51 -8.09 8.86
CA THR A 177 -18.16 -9.36 8.18
C THR A 177 -19.15 -9.75 7.10
N THR A 178 -20.37 -9.21 7.16
CA THR A 178 -21.46 -9.43 6.19
C THR A 178 -22.05 -8.11 5.71
N LEU A 179 -22.77 -8.12 4.60
CA LEU A 179 -23.46 -6.93 4.09
C LEU A 179 -24.58 -6.44 5.02
N ASP A 180 -25.12 -7.32 5.86
CA ASP A 180 -26.16 -7.00 6.84
C ASP A 180 -25.60 -6.21 8.04
N ASP A 181 -24.29 -6.30 8.28
CA ASP A 181 -23.60 -5.47 9.28
C ASP A 181 -23.51 -3.98 8.86
N LEU A 182 -23.79 -3.68 7.59
CA LEU A 182 -23.62 -2.35 7.02
C LEU A 182 -24.94 -1.56 6.96
N ASN A 183 -24.85 -0.26 7.29
CA ASN A 183 -25.94 0.67 6.99
C ASN A 183 -26.08 0.88 5.47
N THR A 184 -27.18 1.51 5.05
CA THR A 184 -27.48 1.73 3.63
C THR A 184 -26.35 2.45 2.87
N THR A 185 -25.81 3.51 3.45
CA THR A 185 -24.76 4.33 2.80
C THR A 185 -23.46 3.55 2.64
N ALA A 186 -23.06 2.81 3.68
CA ALA A 186 -21.89 1.92 3.67
C ALA A 186 -22.07 0.73 2.71
N ARG A 187 -23.29 0.21 2.56
CA ARG A 187 -23.56 -0.82 1.55
C ARG A 187 -23.49 -0.26 0.13
N LEU A 188 -24.00 0.96 -0.10
CA LEU A 188 -23.95 1.64 -1.40
C LEU A 188 -22.50 1.98 -1.81
N SER A 189 -21.65 2.40 -0.89
CA SER A 189 -20.24 2.71 -1.20
C SER A 189 -19.42 1.48 -1.64
N ARG A 190 -19.89 0.26 -1.34
CA ARG A 190 -19.24 -1.00 -1.73
C ARG A 190 -19.68 -1.55 -3.09
N GLN A 191 -20.59 -0.89 -3.79
CA GLN A 191 -21.04 -1.34 -5.10
C GLN A 191 -19.91 -1.15 -6.14
N SER A 192 -19.50 -2.25 -6.78
CA SER A 192 -18.46 -2.24 -7.83
C SER A 192 -19.00 -1.85 -9.22
N ARG A 193 -20.32 -1.92 -9.40
CA ARG A 193 -21.04 -1.57 -10.64
C ARG A 193 -22.05 -0.45 -10.35
N GLY A 194 -22.04 0.60 -11.15
CA GLY A 194 -22.97 1.72 -11.03
C GLY A 194 -22.39 2.97 -10.35
N PRO A 195 -23.25 3.87 -9.84
CA PRO A 195 -22.84 5.08 -9.15
C PRO A 195 -21.95 4.78 -7.93
N ARG A 196 -20.96 5.63 -7.68
CA ARG A 196 -20.01 5.46 -6.57
C ARG A 196 -20.22 6.50 -5.49
N LEU A 197 -20.06 6.07 -4.24
CA LEU A 197 -20.11 6.89 -3.03
C LEU A 197 -18.90 6.57 -2.16
N SER A 198 -18.39 7.57 -1.45
CA SER A 198 -17.36 7.39 -0.42
C SER A 198 -17.93 7.72 0.95
N VAL A 199 -17.54 6.96 1.96
CA VAL A 199 -17.93 7.16 3.36
C VAL A 199 -16.70 7.01 4.26
N GLY A 200 -16.79 7.55 5.48
CA GLY A 200 -15.81 7.28 6.53
C GLY A 200 -15.89 5.82 7.01
N PHE A 201 -14.80 5.32 7.58
CA PHE A 201 -14.71 3.94 8.06
C PHE A 201 -15.57 3.66 9.28
N ASP A 202 -15.90 4.70 10.05
CA ASP A 202 -16.87 4.70 11.12
C ASP A 202 -18.31 4.42 10.64
N ALA A 203 -18.60 4.68 9.36
CA ALA A 203 -19.88 4.30 8.76
C ALA A 203 -19.98 2.80 8.45
N TYR A 204 -18.85 2.09 8.25
CA TYR A 204 -18.86 0.64 8.06
C TYR A 204 -18.92 -0.09 9.39
N HIS A 205 -18.11 0.33 10.36
CA HIS A 205 -18.08 -0.30 11.68
C HIS A 205 -17.43 0.65 12.71
N LYS A 206 -17.88 0.60 13.96
CA LYS A 206 -17.36 1.45 15.06
C LYS A 206 -15.86 1.28 15.35
N ARG A 207 -15.26 0.18 14.89
CA ARG A 207 -13.81 -0.11 15.02
C ARG A 207 -13.02 0.21 13.74
N GLY A 208 -13.70 0.59 12.66
CA GLY A 208 -13.08 0.79 11.35
C GLY A 208 -12.59 -0.48 10.66
N VAL A 209 -12.75 -1.67 11.26
CA VAL A 209 -12.34 -2.97 10.69
C VAL A 209 -13.39 -3.49 9.70
N LEU A 210 -12.92 -4.09 8.60
CA LEU A 210 -13.73 -4.83 7.62
C LEU A 210 -13.22 -6.27 7.50
N GLY A 211 -14.00 -7.23 7.99
CA GLY A 211 -13.64 -8.64 8.07
C GLY A 211 -13.34 -9.09 9.49
N ASP A 212 -12.79 -10.30 9.62
CA ASP A 212 -12.42 -10.88 10.92
C ASP A 212 -10.90 -11.18 10.97
N PRO A 213 -10.08 -10.24 11.48
CA PRO A 213 -8.63 -10.36 11.46
C PRO A 213 -8.10 -11.52 12.31
N ARG A 214 -8.92 -12.08 13.22
CA ARG A 214 -8.53 -13.24 14.04
C ARG A 214 -8.36 -14.52 13.23
N ARG A 215 -8.88 -14.55 12.00
CA ARG A 215 -8.77 -15.68 11.07
C ARG A 215 -7.46 -15.67 10.28
N ALA A 216 -6.68 -14.58 10.35
CA ALA A 216 -5.46 -14.43 9.59
C ALA A 216 -4.33 -15.31 10.15
N THR A 217 -3.48 -15.82 9.26
CA THR A 217 -2.28 -16.56 9.63
C THR A 217 -1.03 -15.94 9.01
N ALA A 218 0.13 -16.14 9.65
CA ALA A 218 1.41 -15.72 9.07
C ALA A 218 1.75 -16.48 7.77
N GLU A 219 1.23 -17.70 7.60
CA GLU A 219 1.44 -18.50 6.39
C GLU A 219 0.69 -17.90 5.19
N ASP A 220 -0.57 -17.49 5.38
CA ASP A 220 -1.31 -16.73 4.37
C ASP A 220 -0.58 -15.42 4.05
N GLY A 221 -0.05 -14.75 5.08
CA GLY A 221 0.75 -13.53 4.94
C GLY A 221 1.98 -13.74 4.06
N ARG A 222 2.74 -14.79 4.32
CA ARG A 222 3.91 -15.18 3.52
C ARG A 222 3.52 -15.42 2.07
N LEU A 223 2.46 -16.19 1.83
CA LEU A 223 1.97 -16.46 0.47
C LEU A 223 1.65 -15.16 -0.26
N LEU A 224 0.91 -14.24 0.37
CA LEU A 224 0.51 -12.98 -0.25
C LEU A 224 1.70 -12.07 -0.53
N VAL A 225 2.60 -11.88 0.44
CA VAL A 225 3.75 -10.98 0.32
C VAL A 225 4.76 -11.49 -0.69
N GLU A 226 5.14 -12.77 -0.63
CA GLU A 226 6.12 -13.32 -1.56
C GLU A 226 5.58 -13.34 -2.99
N THR A 227 4.31 -13.72 -3.18
CA THR A 227 3.70 -13.70 -4.52
C THR A 227 3.56 -12.27 -5.06
N ALA A 228 3.25 -11.29 -4.21
CA ALA A 228 3.21 -9.89 -4.62
C ALA A 228 4.60 -9.43 -5.07
N ALA A 229 5.65 -9.77 -4.31
CA ALA A 229 7.02 -9.45 -4.68
C ALA A 229 7.45 -10.12 -6.00
N ASP A 230 7.10 -11.39 -6.22
CA ASP A 230 7.37 -12.10 -7.48
C ASP A 230 6.71 -11.39 -8.68
N ARG A 231 5.42 -11.07 -8.58
CA ARG A 231 4.66 -10.43 -9.66
C ARG A 231 5.14 -9.02 -9.95
N ILE A 232 5.45 -8.25 -8.92
CA ILE A 232 5.97 -6.88 -9.07
C ILE A 232 7.39 -6.90 -9.65
N ALA A 233 8.24 -7.84 -9.23
CA ALA A 233 9.58 -7.99 -9.78
C ALA A 233 9.55 -8.38 -11.26
N ALA A 234 8.66 -9.30 -11.65
CA ALA A 234 8.47 -9.66 -13.06
C ALA A 234 8.05 -8.46 -13.91
N PHE A 235 7.11 -7.64 -13.42
CA PHE A 235 6.74 -6.39 -14.07
C PHE A 235 7.93 -5.41 -14.17
N ALA A 236 8.71 -5.28 -13.10
CA ALA A 236 9.88 -4.41 -13.08
C ALA A 236 10.99 -4.89 -14.03
N ASP A 237 11.14 -6.20 -14.25
CA ASP A 237 12.06 -6.77 -15.22
C ASP A 237 11.69 -6.40 -16.65
N ASP A 238 10.40 -6.51 -16.99
CA ASP A 238 9.89 -6.07 -18.29
C ASP A 238 10.07 -4.57 -18.47
N LEU A 239 9.81 -3.78 -17.43
CA LEU A 239 9.99 -2.32 -17.45
C LEU A 239 11.45 -1.90 -17.70
N LEU A 240 12.40 -2.62 -17.08
CA LEU A 240 13.82 -2.37 -17.22
C LEU A 240 14.38 -2.77 -18.59
N SER A 241 13.63 -3.60 -19.33
CA SER A 241 14.02 -4.14 -20.64
C SER A 241 13.40 -3.37 -21.82
N ALA A 242 12.49 -2.43 -21.55
CA ALA A 242 11.80 -1.60 -22.53
C ALA A 242 12.62 -0.38 -22.99
#